data_AF-A0A246ALY2-F1
#
_entry.id   AF-A0A246ALY2-F1
#
_cell.length_a   1.000
_cell.length_b   1.000
_cell.length_c   1.000
_cell.angle_alpha   90.00
_cell.angle_beta   90.00
_cell.angle_gamma   90.00
#
_symmetry.space_group_name_H-M   'P 1'
#
loop_
_entity.id
_entity.type
_entity.pdbx_description
1 polymer ?
#
loop_
_entity_poly.entity_id
_entity_poly.type
_entity_poly.pdbx_seq_one_letter_code
_entity_poly.pdbx_strand_id
1 'polypeptide(L)'
;MKGIFTILFISFSLAVFAQSNIPETSEKGILILKDNTSVSYKNLKYEKGKLTYTNTANGKNEFVYDASVQEIKDGMEEHSSILTNPKKLTSNEEIRRYLEAGNNDGYMKGKKTSSLGTGFLVGGAACFVVGAVLNLSAPAETPSVTNQTTESTGSPVPLIIGLAGMGAGLVMKISGNSKMKEAINSYKSADNSKTKTEYFLVNNLNGIGLKMKF
;
A
#
# COMPACT_ATOMS: atom_id res chain seq x y z
N MET A 1 -32.11 14.37 -31.34
CA MET A 1 -30.69 14.54 -31.76
C MET A 1 -29.81 15.29 -30.75
N LYS A 2 -30.16 15.36 -29.44
CA LYS A 2 -29.34 16.07 -28.43
C LYS A 2 -28.36 15.18 -27.65
N GLY A 3 -28.47 13.84 -27.73
CA GLY A 3 -27.64 12.89 -26.97
C GLY A 3 -26.37 12.41 -27.68
N ILE A 4 -26.23 12.61 -28.99
CA ILE A 4 -25.07 12.13 -29.77
C ILE A 4 -23.85 13.05 -29.56
N PHE A 5 -24.08 14.36 -29.39
CA PHE A 5 -22.99 15.31 -29.14
C PHE A 5 -22.34 15.13 -27.77
N THR A 6 -23.07 14.66 -26.76
CA THR A 6 -22.54 14.46 -25.40
C THR A 6 -21.60 13.26 -25.33
N ILE A 7 -21.88 12.20 -26.08
CA ILE A 7 -21.02 10.99 -26.14
C ILE A 7 -19.70 11.28 -26.88
N LEU A 8 -19.73 12.15 -27.90
CA LEU A 8 -18.55 12.55 -28.67
C LEU A 8 -17.59 13.43 -27.85
N PHE A 9 -18.11 14.22 -26.90
CA PHE A 9 -17.28 15.01 -25.98
C PHE A 9 -16.60 14.17 -24.89
N ILE A 10 -17.24 13.10 -24.41
CA ILE A 10 -16.66 12.19 -23.40
C ILE A 10 -15.57 11.30 -24.02
N SER A 11 -15.68 10.96 -25.30
CA SER A 11 -14.66 10.17 -26.00
C SER A 11 -13.43 11.01 -26.39
N PHE A 12 -13.58 12.33 -26.60
CA PHE A 12 -12.45 13.21 -26.87
C PHE A 12 -11.61 13.55 -25.63
N SER A 13 -12.21 13.55 -24.43
CA SER A 13 -11.46 13.79 -23.18
C SER A 13 -10.56 12.62 -22.76
N LEU A 14 -10.84 11.39 -23.20
CA LEU A 14 -9.97 10.23 -22.94
C LEU A 14 -8.73 10.21 -23.86
N ALA A 15 -8.77 10.85 -25.03
CA ALA A 15 -7.68 10.79 -26.00
C ALA A 15 -6.50 11.74 -25.67
N VAL A 16 -6.70 12.71 -24.77
CA VAL A 16 -5.66 13.72 -24.45
C VAL A 16 -4.71 13.23 -23.34
N PHE A 17 -5.01 12.14 -22.63
CA PHE A 17 -4.16 11.60 -21.57
C PHE A 17 -3.06 10.62 -22.05
N ALA A 18 -2.89 10.43 -23.36
CA ALA A 18 -1.91 9.49 -23.91
C ALA A 18 -0.68 10.16 -24.57
N GLN A 19 -0.54 11.48 -24.48
CA GLN A 19 0.70 12.13 -24.94
C GLN A 19 1.78 11.98 -23.87
N SER A 20 2.55 10.90 -24.01
CA SER A 20 3.85 10.75 -23.35
C SER A 20 4.73 11.92 -23.77
N ASN A 21 4.85 12.93 -22.90
CA ASN A 21 5.80 14.03 -23.06
C ASN A 21 7.21 13.47 -22.81
N ILE A 22 7.79 12.84 -23.84
CA ILE A 22 9.20 12.47 -23.85
C ILE A 22 10.01 13.75 -24.12
N PRO A 23 10.84 14.21 -23.18
CA PRO A 23 11.68 15.38 -23.42
C PRO A 23 12.71 15.05 -24.53
N GLU A 24 12.92 15.98 -25.47
CA GLU A 24 13.93 15.82 -26.52
C GLU A 24 15.34 15.64 -25.92
N THR A 25 15.61 16.33 -24.82
CA THR A 25 16.85 16.19 -24.05
C THR A 25 16.57 16.35 -22.56
N SER A 26 17.25 15.56 -21.72
CA SER A 26 17.21 15.70 -20.26
C SER A 26 18.58 15.46 -19.65
N GLU A 27 19.01 16.36 -18.75
CA GLU A 27 20.34 16.30 -18.16
C GLU A 27 20.51 15.11 -17.20
N LYS A 28 19.47 14.81 -16.41
CA LYS A 28 19.45 13.72 -15.42
C LYS A 28 18.03 13.37 -14.99
N GLY A 29 17.80 12.10 -14.67
CA GLY A 29 16.51 11.63 -14.20
C GLY A 29 16.43 10.12 -14.04
N ILE A 30 15.21 9.60 -13.96
CA ILE A 30 14.92 8.16 -13.87
C ILE A 30 14.02 7.76 -15.05
N LEU A 31 14.45 6.74 -15.79
CA LEU A 31 13.66 6.02 -16.78
C LEU A 31 12.95 4.84 -16.11
N ILE A 32 11.63 4.78 -16.23
CA ILE A 32 10.85 3.61 -15.81
C ILE A 32 10.41 2.87 -17.07
N LEU A 33 10.85 1.62 -17.20
CA LEU A 33 10.52 0.74 -18.31
C LEU A 33 9.21 -0.01 -18.05
N LYS A 34 8.60 -0.55 -19.11
CA LYS A 34 7.33 -1.32 -19.02
C LYS A 34 7.41 -2.59 -18.17
N ASP A 35 8.60 -3.10 -17.91
CA ASP A 35 8.84 -4.23 -17.00
C ASP A 35 9.02 -3.77 -15.53
N ASN A 36 8.71 -2.50 -15.22
CA ASN A 36 8.96 -1.82 -13.95
C ASN A 36 10.46 -1.68 -13.59
N THR A 37 11.38 -1.88 -14.53
CA THR A 37 12.79 -1.60 -14.30
C THR A 37 13.02 -0.09 -14.27
N SER A 38 13.69 0.39 -13.22
CA SER A 38 14.07 1.79 -13.07
C SER A 38 15.55 1.99 -13.38
N VAL A 39 15.87 2.89 -14.32
CA VAL A 39 17.24 3.20 -14.73
C VAL A 39 17.52 4.68 -14.50
N SER A 40 18.47 4.96 -13.61
CA SER A 40 18.98 6.31 -13.40
C SER A 40 19.90 6.70 -14.56
N TYR A 41 19.67 7.89 -15.13
CA TYR A 41 20.38 8.35 -16.31
C TYR A 41 20.97 9.76 -16.17
N LYS A 42 21.96 10.03 -17.03
CA LYS A 42 22.48 11.36 -17.36
C LYS A 42 22.48 11.55 -18.89
N ASN A 43 22.39 12.79 -19.37
CA ASN A 43 22.48 13.15 -20.78
C ASN A 43 21.53 12.34 -21.70
N LEU A 44 20.25 12.29 -21.34
CA LEU A 44 19.24 11.66 -22.16
C LEU A 44 18.97 12.49 -23.42
N LYS A 45 18.90 11.81 -24.56
CA LYS A 45 18.58 12.37 -25.87
C LYS A 45 17.57 11.48 -26.56
N TYR A 46 16.45 12.06 -26.99
CA TYR A 46 15.43 11.38 -27.74
C TYR A 46 15.56 11.70 -29.24
N GLU A 47 15.77 10.68 -30.07
CA GLU A 47 15.83 10.82 -31.52
C GLU A 47 15.10 9.65 -32.19
N LYS A 48 14.13 9.94 -33.05
CA LYS A 48 13.47 8.96 -33.94
C LYS A 48 12.94 7.71 -33.20
N GLY A 49 12.26 7.87 -32.06
CA GLY A 49 11.71 6.74 -31.28
C GLY A 49 12.74 6.04 -30.38
N LYS A 50 13.96 6.57 -30.29
CA LYS A 50 15.07 6.00 -29.50
C LYS A 50 15.54 7.01 -28.47
N LEU A 51 15.55 6.60 -27.21
CA LEU A 51 16.16 7.32 -26.11
C LEU A 51 17.58 6.79 -25.95
N THR A 52 18.58 7.67 -26.05
CA THR A 52 19.99 7.36 -25.76
C THR A 52 20.37 8.10 -24.49
N TYR A 53 21.01 7.43 -23.54
CA TYR A 53 21.33 8.01 -22.25
C TYR A 53 22.61 7.41 -21.66
N THR A 54 23.27 8.12 -20.75
CA THR A 54 24.39 7.58 -19.96
C THR A 54 23.82 6.95 -18.69
N ASN A 55 23.95 5.64 -18.53
CA ASN A 55 23.51 4.93 -17.33
C ASN A 55 24.43 5.30 -16.16
N THR A 56 23.86 5.82 -15.08
CA THR A 56 24.66 6.26 -13.93
C THR A 56 25.26 5.12 -13.13
N ALA A 57 24.72 3.90 -13.25
CA ALA A 57 25.19 2.73 -12.51
C ALA A 57 26.50 2.17 -13.07
N ASN A 58 26.69 2.21 -14.39
CA ASN A 58 27.86 1.64 -15.06
C ASN A 58 28.67 2.66 -15.89
N GLY A 59 28.19 3.90 -16.00
CA GLY A 59 28.84 4.99 -16.75
C GLY A 59 28.81 4.81 -18.27
N LYS A 60 28.06 3.84 -18.80
CA LYS A 60 28.02 3.53 -20.24
C LYS A 60 26.85 4.23 -20.91
N ASN A 61 27.03 4.53 -22.20
CA ASN A 61 25.94 4.99 -23.05
C ASN A 61 25.08 3.79 -23.45
N GLU A 62 23.81 3.85 -23.08
CA GLU A 62 22.80 2.85 -23.36
C GLU A 62 21.67 3.47 -24.18
N PHE A 63 20.79 2.62 -24.72
CA PHE A 63 19.62 3.08 -25.44
C PHE A 63 18.40 2.21 -25.16
N VAL A 64 17.23 2.82 -25.29
CA VAL A 64 15.93 2.17 -25.17
C VAL A 64 14.97 2.77 -26.19
N TYR A 65 14.06 1.96 -26.73
CA TYR A 65 12.99 2.46 -27.58
C TYR A 65 11.88 3.08 -26.73
N ASP A 66 11.30 4.17 -27.21
CA ASP A 66 10.16 4.83 -26.56
C ASP A 66 9.02 3.87 -26.22
N ALA A 67 8.77 2.89 -27.09
CA ALA A 67 7.78 1.84 -26.90
C ALA A 67 8.03 0.97 -25.67
N SER A 68 9.25 0.93 -25.13
CA SER A 68 9.62 0.20 -23.92
C SER A 68 9.62 1.08 -22.67
N VAL A 69 9.43 2.39 -22.82
CA VAL A 69 9.40 3.36 -21.72
C VAL A 69 7.97 3.54 -21.25
N GLN A 70 7.77 3.47 -19.94
CA GLN A 70 6.50 3.72 -19.28
C GLN A 70 6.42 5.15 -18.76
N GLU A 71 7.48 5.65 -18.13
CA GLU A 71 7.52 6.98 -17.53
C GLU A 71 8.96 7.53 -17.49
N ILE A 72 9.12 8.85 -17.61
CA ILE A 72 10.40 9.56 -17.50
C ILE A 72 10.23 10.62 -16.40
N LYS A 73 11.09 10.56 -15.38
CA LYS A 73 11.08 11.52 -14.26
C LYS A 73 12.32 12.40 -14.31
N ASP A 74 12.16 13.61 -14.84
CA ASP A 74 13.20 14.62 -14.90
C ASP A 74 13.48 15.23 -13.52
N GLY A 75 14.76 15.46 -13.21
CA GLY A 75 15.15 16.30 -12.07
C GLY A 75 15.14 15.65 -10.68
N MET A 76 14.88 14.35 -10.56
CA MET A 76 15.00 13.66 -9.27
C MET A 76 16.48 13.37 -8.91
N GLU A 77 16.83 13.71 -7.67
CA GLU A 77 18.14 13.42 -7.07
C GLU A 77 18.53 11.95 -7.21
N GLU A 78 19.84 11.73 -7.30
CA GLU A 78 20.48 10.42 -7.39
C GLU A 78 19.98 9.47 -6.28
N HIS A 79 18.96 8.66 -6.59
CA HIS A 79 18.90 7.33 -5.99
C HIS A 79 19.96 6.50 -6.68
N SER A 80 21.17 6.63 -6.16
CA SER A 80 22.34 5.82 -6.47
C SER A 80 21.95 4.34 -6.37
N SER A 81 21.74 3.72 -7.53
CA SER A 81 21.75 2.28 -7.70
C SER A 81 23.20 1.81 -7.59
N ILE A 82 23.76 1.89 -6.39
CA ILE A 82 24.95 1.13 -6.03
C ILE A 82 24.45 -0.23 -5.59
N LEU A 83 24.89 -1.24 -6.32
CA LEU A 83 24.92 -2.64 -5.95
C LEU A 83 25.77 -2.82 -4.67
N THR A 84 25.24 -2.33 -3.56
CA THR A 84 25.63 -2.65 -2.20
C THR A 84 24.39 -3.29 -1.64
N ASN A 85 24.50 -4.53 -1.13
CA ASN A 85 23.47 -5.25 -0.38
C ASN A 85 22.43 -4.27 0.16
N PRO A 86 21.15 -4.29 -0.30
CA PRO A 86 20.19 -3.26 0.06
C PRO A 86 20.25 -3.12 1.56
N LYS A 87 20.76 -1.97 2.03
CA LYS A 87 21.04 -1.75 3.45
C LYS A 87 19.73 -2.04 4.15
N LYS A 88 19.71 -3.15 4.88
CA LYS A 88 18.49 -3.65 5.50
C LYS A 88 17.93 -2.50 6.32
N LEU A 89 16.70 -2.07 6.00
CA LEU A 89 16.06 -0.97 6.71
C LEU A 89 16.12 -1.27 8.21
N THR A 90 16.73 -0.37 8.97
CA THR A 90 16.97 -0.57 10.41
C THR A 90 15.89 0.11 11.24
N SER A 91 15.34 1.20 10.73
CA SER A 91 14.26 1.94 11.39
C SER A 91 12.92 1.21 11.26
N ASN A 92 12.21 1.08 12.38
CA ASN A 92 10.85 0.53 12.40
C ASN A 92 9.91 1.32 11.47
N GLU A 93 10.11 2.62 11.34
CA GLU A 93 9.24 3.47 10.54
C GLU A 93 9.46 3.26 9.04
N GLU A 94 10.72 3.14 8.63
CA GLU A 94 11.06 2.81 7.24
C GLU A 94 10.55 1.42 6.86
N ILE A 95 10.71 0.44 7.75
CA ILE A 95 10.19 -0.92 7.52
C ILE A 95 8.67 -0.89 7.40
N ARG A 96 7.97 -0.11 8.21
CA ARG A 96 6.51 0.05 8.08
C ARG A 96 6.14 0.62 6.72
N ARG A 97 6.74 1.74 6.32
CA ARG A 97 6.48 2.38 5.03
C ARG A 97 6.76 1.41 3.87
N TYR A 98 7.84 0.64 3.97
CA TYR A 98 8.19 -0.39 3.00
C TYR A 98 7.15 -1.52 2.94
N LEU A 99 6.74 -2.08 4.08
CA LEU A 99 5.73 -3.14 4.15
C LEU A 99 4.35 -2.66 3.66
N GLU A 100 4.03 -1.38 3.87
CA GLU A 100 2.83 -0.73 3.35
C GLU A 100 2.90 -0.54 1.83
N ALA A 101 4.00 0.01 1.32
CA ALA A 101 4.20 0.22 -0.12
C ALA A 101 4.23 -1.11 -0.90
N GLY A 102 4.83 -2.15 -0.31
CA GLY A 102 4.87 -3.50 -0.86
C GLY A 102 3.60 -4.32 -0.65
N ASN A 103 2.55 -3.73 -0.06
CA ASN A 103 1.27 -4.40 0.25
C ASN A 103 1.45 -5.76 0.95
N ASN A 104 2.35 -5.84 1.94
CA ASN A 104 2.65 -7.09 2.63
C ASN A 104 1.41 -7.66 3.33
N ASP A 105 0.99 -8.87 2.97
CA ASP A 105 -0.23 -9.52 3.48
C ASP A 105 -0.32 -9.56 5.01
N GLY A 106 0.78 -9.93 5.68
CA GLY A 106 0.81 -10.04 7.15
C GLY A 106 0.63 -8.68 7.82
N TYR A 107 1.34 -7.68 7.32
CA TYR A 107 1.27 -6.31 7.82
C TYR A 107 -0.10 -5.67 7.54
N MET A 108 -0.63 -5.80 6.32
CA MET A 108 -1.91 -5.19 5.92
C MET A 108 -3.10 -5.84 6.63
N LYS A 109 -3.08 -7.17 6.83
CA LYS A 109 -4.08 -7.86 7.68
C LYS A 109 -4.02 -7.35 9.12
N GLY A 110 -2.81 -7.16 9.67
CA GLY A 110 -2.62 -6.57 11.00
C GLY A 110 -3.19 -5.14 11.09
N LYS A 111 -2.86 -4.27 10.13
CA LYS A 111 -3.34 -2.88 10.03
C LYS A 111 -4.85 -2.81 9.94
N LYS A 112 -5.46 -3.62 9.07
CA LYS A 112 -6.93 -3.71 8.94
C LYS A 112 -7.59 -4.16 10.24
N THR A 113 -7.04 -5.19 10.89
CA THR A 113 -7.58 -5.70 12.17
C THR A 113 -7.49 -4.64 13.26
N SER A 114 -6.38 -3.92 13.35
CA SER A 114 -6.18 -2.84 14.33
C SER A 114 -7.12 -1.63 14.07
N SER A 115 -7.34 -1.30 12.80
CA SER A 115 -8.28 -0.25 12.39
C SER A 115 -9.72 -0.61 12.71
N LEU A 116 -10.15 -1.85 12.41
CA LEU A 116 -11.47 -2.36 12.83
C LEU A 116 -11.62 -2.31 14.34
N GLY A 117 -10.61 -2.78 15.08
CA GLY A 117 -10.61 -2.72 16.55
C GLY A 117 -10.75 -1.31 17.10
N THR A 118 -10.11 -0.32 16.46
CA THR A 118 -10.26 1.10 16.80
C THR A 118 -11.68 1.59 16.52
N GLY A 119 -12.28 1.20 15.39
CA GLY A 119 -13.68 1.52 15.08
C GLY A 119 -14.66 0.95 16.11
N PHE A 120 -14.51 -0.32 16.50
CA PHE A 120 -15.31 -0.96 17.55
C PHE A 120 -15.12 -0.30 18.92
N LEU A 121 -13.90 0.13 19.26
CA LEU A 121 -13.61 0.82 20.51
C LEU A 121 -14.32 2.19 20.56
N VAL A 122 -14.19 2.99 19.51
CA VAL A 122 -14.82 4.32 19.42
C VAL A 122 -16.34 4.20 19.35
N GLY A 123 -16.86 3.30 18.51
CA GLY A 123 -18.31 3.05 18.40
C GLY A 123 -18.91 2.50 19.70
N GLY A 124 -18.20 1.59 20.36
CA GLY A 124 -18.59 1.04 21.67
C GLY A 124 -18.60 2.10 22.76
N ALA A 125 -17.57 2.95 22.82
CA ALA A 125 -17.52 4.05 23.77
C ALA A 125 -18.66 5.06 23.55
N ALA A 126 -18.96 5.39 22.29
CA ALA A 126 -20.09 6.27 21.96
C ALA A 126 -21.43 5.65 22.39
N CYS A 127 -21.66 4.37 22.10
CA CYS A 127 -22.88 3.66 22.53
C CYS A 127 -22.99 3.58 24.05
N PHE A 128 -21.88 3.38 24.76
CA PHE A 128 -21.84 3.37 26.21
C PHE A 128 -22.24 4.72 26.80
N VAL A 129 -21.68 5.83 26.30
CA VAL A 129 -22.03 7.19 26.77
C VAL A 129 -23.50 7.50 26.50
N VAL A 130 -24.00 7.22 25.30
CA VAL A 130 -25.43 7.43 24.96
C VAL A 130 -26.31 6.56 25.84
N GLY A 131 -25.97 5.28 26.03
CA GLY A 131 -26.69 4.38 26.93
C GLY A 131 -26.69 4.85 28.38
N ALA A 132 -25.56 5.36 28.88
CA ALA A 132 -25.46 5.89 30.24
C ALA A 132 -26.33 7.14 30.41
N VAL A 133 -26.29 8.09 29.46
CA VAL A 133 -27.16 9.27 29.49
C VAL A 133 -28.63 8.87 29.47
N LEU A 134 -29.03 7.99 28.55
CA LEU A 134 -30.42 7.54 28.44
C LEU A 134 -30.92 6.87 29.73
N ASN A 135 -30.11 5.97 30.32
CA ASN A 135 -30.48 5.29 31.57
C ASN A 135 -30.43 6.21 32.81
N LEU A 136 -29.57 7.22 32.84
CA LEU A 136 -29.51 8.21 33.93
C LEU A 136 -30.57 9.31 33.79
N SER A 137 -31.00 9.61 32.56
CA SER A 137 -32.06 10.58 32.26
C SER A 137 -33.46 9.98 32.36
N ALA A 138 -33.56 8.66 32.55
CA ALA A 138 -34.83 7.99 32.79
C ALA A 138 -35.43 8.53 34.10
N PRO A 139 -36.70 8.98 34.10
CA PRO A 139 -37.34 9.47 35.31
C PRO A 139 -37.32 8.36 36.38
N ALA A 140 -36.97 8.72 37.62
CA ALA A 140 -37.12 7.81 38.74
C ALA A 140 -38.60 7.41 38.87
N GLU A 141 -38.87 6.11 38.95
CA GLU A 141 -40.23 5.61 39.17
C GLU A 141 -40.80 6.25 40.44
N THR A 142 -41.75 7.18 40.27
CA THR A 142 -42.61 7.57 41.37
C THR A 142 -43.66 6.47 41.51
N PRO A 143 -43.88 5.91 42.71
CA PRO A 143 -44.86 4.86 42.88
C PRO A 143 -46.25 5.45 42.68
N SER A 144 -46.76 5.41 41.45
CA SER A 144 -48.14 5.80 41.17
C SER A 144 -49.05 4.63 41.50
N VAL A 145 -49.97 4.92 42.43
CA VAL A 145 -51.05 4.02 42.83
C VAL A 145 -52.00 3.85 41.64
N THR A 146 -52.26 2.59 41.29
CA THR A 146 -53.34 2.09 40.41
C THR A 146 -53.05 2.01 38.89
N ASN A 147 -52.78 0.78 38.43
CA ASN A 147 -53.06 0.23 37.10
C ASN A 147 -52.65 1.04 35.86
N GLN A 148 -51.42 1.53 35.81
CA GLN A 148 -50.76 1.84 34.54
C GLN A 148 -49.47 1.03 34.44
N THR A 149 -49.33 0.28 33.36
CA THR A 149 -48.09 -0.40 32.98
C THR A 149 -46.97 0.62 32.93
N THR A 150 -46.02 0.50 33.86
CA THR A 150 -44.79 1.28 33.88
C THR A 150 -44.03 1.03 32.57
N GLU A 151 -44.05 1.98 31.66
CA GLU A 151 -43.16 1.97 30.50
C GLU A 151 -41.74 2.24 31.01
N SER A 152 -40.90 1.20 30.99
CA SER A 152 -39.48 1.29 31.33
C SER A 152 -38.79 2.28 30.38
N THR A 153 -38.56 3.51 30.84
CA THR A 153 -38.01 4.61 30.03
C THR A 153 -36.47 4.56 29.89
N GLY A 154 -35.88 3.38 29.79
CA GLY A 154 -34.43 3.20 29.62
C GLY A 154 -34.08 1.82 29.08
N SER A 155 -33.50 1.76 27.87
CA SER A 155 -33.02 0.49 27.32
C SER A 155 -31.57 0.24 27.75
N PRO A 156 -31.25 -0.93 28.34
CA PRO A 156 -29.87 -1.31 28.65
C PRO A 156 -29.09 -1.73 27.39
N VAL A 157 -29.77 -1.90 26.26
CA VAL A 157 -29.21 -2.42 25.01
C VAL A 157 -28.01 -1.60 24.49
N PRO A 158 -28.06 -0.26 24.42
CA PRO A 158 -26.91 0.54 23.96
C PRO A 158 -25.69 0.42 24.88
N LEU A 159 -25.92 0.25 26.18
CA LEU A 159 -24.89 0.11 27.21
C LEU A 159 -24.17 -1.25 27.08
N ILE A 160 -24.94 -2.33 26.87
CA ILE A 160 -24.41 -3.68 26.63
C ILE A 160 -23.65 -3.74 25.30
N ILE A 161 -24.21 -3.19 24.22
CA ILE A 161 -23.53 -3.09 22.91
C ILE A 161 -22.25 -2.28 23.04
N GLY A 162 -22.27 -1.20 23.83
CA GLY A 162 -21.11 -0.38 24.12
C GLY A 162 -19.98 -1.17 24.78
N LEU A 163 -20.27 -1.89 25.86
CA LEU A 163 -19.30 -2.73 26.58
C LEU A 163 -18.76 -3.86 25.69
N ALA A 164 -19.64 -4.58 24.99
CA ALA A 164 -19.24 -5.67 24.10
C ALA A 164 -18.37 -5.17 22.93
N GLY A 165 -18.76 -4.04 22.33
CA GLY A 165 -18.00 -3.39 21.25
C GLY A 165 -16.61 -2.94 21.70
N MET A 166 -16.49 -2.31 22.86
CA MET A 166 -15.18 -1.94 23.43
C MET A 166 -14.31 -3.16 23.73
N GLY A 167 -14.88 -4.21 24.33
CA GLY A 167 -14.15 -5.45 24.62
C GLY A 167 -13.59 -6.11 23.36
N ALA A 168 -14.43 -6.30 22.33
CA ALA A 168 -13.99 -6.82 21.04
C ALA A 168 -12.95 -5.89 20.36
N GLY A 169 -13.18 -4.57 20.43
CA GLY A 169 -12.29 -3.57 19.84
C GLY A 169 -10.88 -3.58 20.42
N LEU A 170 -10.75 -3.72 21.75
CA LEU A 170 -9.45 -3.81 22.42
C LEU A 170 -8.66 -5.05 21.96
N VAL A 171 -9.30 -6.22 21.92
CA VAL A 171 -8.65 -7.47 21.51
C VAL A 171 -8.20 -7.39 20.04
N MET A 172 -9.05 -6.86 19.16
CA MET A 172 -8.70 -6.65 17.75
C MET A 172 -7.54 -5.66 17.58
N LYS A 173 -7.52 -4.57 18.35
CA LYS A 173 -6.43 -3.57 18.31
C LYS A 173 -5.10 -4.15 18.77
N ILE A 174 -5.10 -4.89 19.87
CA ILE A 174 -3.89 -5.53 20.42
C ILE A 174 -3.37 -6.59 19.46
N SER A 175 -4.24 -7.49 18.99
CA SER A 175 -3.86 -8.56 18.07
C SER A 175 -3.40 -8.01 16.71
N GLY A 176 -4.06 -6.99 16.17
CA GLY A 176 -3.63 -6.31 14.94
C GLY A 176 -2.25 -5.66 15.09
N ASN A 177 -2.01 -4.95 16.20
CA ASN A 177 -0.70 -4.38 16.49
C ASN A 177 0.40 -5.44 16.68
N SER A 178 0.06 -6.58 17.28
CA SER A 178 0.98 -7.72 17.41
C SER A 178 1.39 -8.24 16.04
N LYS A 179 0.43 -8.49 15.13
CA LYS A 179 0.71 -8.95 13.76
C LYS A 179 1.57 -7.97 12.97
N MET A 180 1.33 -6.66 13.13
CA MET A 180 2.19 -5.64 12.50
C MET A 180 3.61 -5.67 13.06
N LYS A 181 3.79 -5.82 14.38
CA LYS A 181 5.12 -5.96 15.01
C LYS A 181 5.83 -7.23 14.56
N GLU A 182 5.10 -8.33 14.46
CA GLU A 182 5.62 -9.60 13.96
C GLU A 182 6.11 -9.46 12.53
N ALA A 183 5.32 -8.86 11.62
CA ALA A 183 5.76 -8.62 10.24
C ALA A 183 7.02 -7.75 10.15
N ILE A 184 7.14 -6.71 10.99
CA ILE A 184 8.35 -5.89 11.09
C ILE A 184 9.54 -6.73 11.58
N ASN A 185 9.33 -7.56 12.60
CA ASN A 185 10.38 -8.44 13.13
C ASN A 185 10.78 -9.52 12.13
N SER A 186 9.83 -10.12 11.41
CA SER A 186 10.10 -11.06 10.33
C SER A 186 10.95 -10.41 9.23
N TYR A 187 10.67 -9.16 8.86
CA TYR A 187 11.55 -8.41 7.95
C TYR A 187 12.96 -8.21 8.55
N LYS A 188 13.04 -7.80 9.83
CA LYS A 188 14.32 -7.62 10.55
C LYS A 188 15.13 -8.89 10.74
N SER A 189 14.47 -10.04 10.81
CA SER A 189 15.08 -11.35 11.03
C SER A 189 15.22 -12.16 9.74
N ALA A 190 14.58 -11.76 8.65
CA ALA A 190 14.76 -12.36 7.32
C ALA A 190 16.20 -12.09 6.88
N ASP A 191 17.04 -13.10 7.01
CA ASP A 191 18.42 -13.03 6.56
C ASP A 191 18.42 -12.92 5.03
N ASN A 192 18.95 -11.83 4.48
CA ASN A 192 18.96 -11.55 3.04
C ASN A 192 19.93 -12.47 2.25
N SER A 193 20.47 -13.52 2.90
CA SER A 193 21.51 -14.40 2.38
C SER A 193 20.99 -15.57 1.54
N LYS A 194 19.68 -15.78 1.43
CA LYS A 194 19.12 -16.83 0.57
C LYS A 194 18.79 -16.29 -0.82
N THR A 195 19.81 -15.97 -1.61
CA THR A 195 19.69 -16.16 -3.06
C THR A 195 19.40 -17.64 -3.28
N LYS A 196 18.17 -17.95 -3.72
CA LYS A 196 17.77 -19.32 -4.02
C LYS A 196 18.38 -19.70 -5.36
N THR A 197 19.66 -20.03 -5.37
CA THR A 197 20.35 -20.50 -6.58
C THR A 197 19.72 -21.82 -7.00
N GLU A 198 18.94 -21.79 -8.08
CA GLU A 198 18.34 -22.98 -8.65
C GLU A 198 19.30 -23.53 -9.73
N TYR A 199 19.73 -24.78 -9.53
CA TYR A 199 20.62 -25.49 -10.44
C TYR A 199 19.79 -26.36 -11.38
N PHE A 200 19.83 -26.04 -12.68
CA PHE A 200 19.16 -26.83 -13.71
C PHE A 200 20.22 -27.64 -14.47
N LEU A 201 20.01 -28.94 -14.56
CA LEU A 201 20.70 -29.78 -15.53
C LEU A 201 20.02 -29.60 -16.88
N VAL A 202 20.75 -29.06 -17.86
CA VAL A 202 20.25 -28.82 -19.21
C VAL A 202 20.97 -29.79 -20.14
N ASN A 203 20.21 -30.70 -20.73
CA ASN A 203 20.71 -31.61 -21.76
C ASN A 203 20.26 -31.09 -23.12
N ASN A 204 21.20 -30.91 -24.05
CA ASN A 204 20.92 -30.66 -25.45
C ASN A 204 21.65 -31.71 -26.31
N LEU A 205 21.30 -31.85 -27.59
CA LEU A 205 21.91 -32.75 -28.57
C LEU A 205 23.45 -32.61 -28.68
N ASN A 206 24.03 -31.52 -28.17
CA ASN A 206 25.46 -31.25 -28.15
C ASN A 206 26.13 -31.51 -26.78
N GLY A 207 25.41 -32.03 -25.78
CA GLY A 207 25.97 -32.39 -24.47
C GLY A 207 25.13 -31.95 -23.26
N ILE A 208 25.63 -32.30 -22.07
CA ILE A 208 25.00 -31.97 -20.78
C ILE A 208 25.75 -30.78 -20.15
N GLY A 209 25.01 -29.75 -19.74
CA GLY A 209 25.53 -28.58 -19.05
C GLY A 209 24.73 -28.21 -17.80
N LEU A 210 25.34 -27.44 -16.90
CA LEU A 210 24.70 -26.89 -15.70
C LEU A 210 24.35 -25.42 -15.95
N LYS A 211 23.08 -25.08 -15.79
CA LYS A 211 22.61 -23.69 -15.82
C LYS A 211 22.27 -23.26 -14.40
N MET A 212 22.97 -22.23 -13.92
CA MET A 212 22.66 -21.57 -12.66
C MET A 212 21.77 -20.37 -12.95
N LYS A 213 20.68 -20.23 -12.20
CA LYS A 213 19.84 -19.03 -12.20
C LYS A 213 19.94 -18.39 -10.81
N PHE A 214 20.45 -17.17 -10.76
CA PHE A 214 20.54 -16.33 -9.57
C PHE A 214 19.25 -15.51 -9.42
#